data_AF-I0Z3C7-F1
#
_entry.id   AF-I0Z3C7-F1
#
_cell.length_a   1.000
_cell.length_b   1.000
_cell.length_c   1.000
_cell.angle_alpha   90.00
_cell.angle_beta   90.00
_cell.angle_gamma   90.00
#
_symmetry.space_group_name_H-M   'P 1'
#
loop_
_entity.id
_entity.type
_entity.pdbx_description
1 polymer ?
#
loop_
_entity_poly.entity_id
_entity_poly.type
_entity_poly.pdbx_seq_one_letter_code
_entity_poly.pdbx_strand_id
1 'polypeptide(L)'
;MANKAVATLKGWLTKLPIKAPWKVLGVASSPEFQDYLPSAPDYRKHAPASQPVRPSVPAALPEQVYDIRYWVRDIRREGQLVGGTNKKHMVKYQVDVSERTQFSESEPAPAMGTPYKWKKKSNLLDYDNNGYT
;
A
#
# COMPACT_ATOMS: atom_id res chain seq x y z
N MET A 1 -24.88 33.28 45.71
CA MET A 1 -26.04 32.42 46.06
C MET A 1 -26.59 31.62 44.88
N ALA A 2 -26.58 32.14 43.64
CA ALA A 2 -27.08 31.45 42.43
C ALA A 2 -26.46 30.05 42.17
N ASN A 3 -25.15 29.89 42.38
CA ASN A 3 -24.45 28.63 42.08
C ASN A 3 -24.91 27.45 42.96
N LYS A 4 -25.38 27.70 44.19
CA LYS A 4 -25.88 26.64 45.09
C LYS A 4 -27.26 26.14 44.64
N ALA A 5 -28.15 27.05 44.24
CA ALA A 5 -29.49 26.70 43.75
C ALA A 5 -29.43 25.92 42.42
N VAL A 6 -28.51 26.28 41.52
CA VAL A 6 -28.28 25.56 40.27
C VAL A 6 -27.74 24.14 40.54
N ALA A 7 -26.83 24.00 41.51
CA ALA A 7 -26.30 22.69 41.90
C ALA A 7 -27.38 21.78 42.51
N THR A 8 -28.27 22.30 43.36
CA THR A 8 -29.38 21.53 43.94
C THR A 8 -30.40 21.09 42.89
N LEU A 9 -30.72 21.98 41.93
CA LEU A 9 -31.58 21.65 40.79
C LEU A 9 -30.96 20.58 39.90
N LYS A 10 -29.66 20.69 39.59
CA LYS A 10 -28.93 19.69 38.82
C LYS A 10 -28.95 18.32 39.51
N GLY A 11 -28.70 18.28 40.83
CA GLY A 11 -28.76 17.06 41.62
C GLY A 11 -30.15 16.42 41.68
N TRP A 12 -31.22 17.23 41.69
CA TRP A 12 -32.60 16.75 41.63
C TRP A 12 -32.97 16.21 40.24
N LEU A 13 -32.63 16.95 39.17
CA LEU A 13 -32.85 16.52 37.78
C LEU A 13 -32.11 15.23 37.45
N THR A 14 -30.90 15.01 37.97
CA THR A 14 -30.15 13.75 37.75
C THR A 14 -30.77 12.53 38.43
N LYS A 15 -31.64 12.71 39.42
CA LYS A 15 -32.37 11.60 40.07
C LYS A 15 -33.59 11.15 39.27
N LEU A 16 -34.09 11.99 38.37
CA LEU A 16 -35.18 11.61 37.48
C LEU A 16 -34.64 10.65 36.41
N PRO A 17 -35.39 9.58 36.04
CA PRO A 17 -34.98 8.61 35.01
C PRO A 17 -35.14 9.18 33.58
N ILE A 18 -34.91 10.49 33.39
CA ILE A 18 -35.04 11.17 32.11
C ILE A 18 -33.67 11.10 31.42
N LYS A 19 -33.49 10.06 30.59
CA LYS A 19 -32.34 9.98 29.68
C LYS A 19 -32.59 10.89 28.49
N ALA A 20 -31.53 11.49 27.97
CA ALA A 20 -31.60 12.16 26.68
C ALA A 20 -32.01 11.13 25.60
N PRO A 21 -32.88 11.49 24.64
CA PRO A 21 -33.48 10.52 23.72
C PRO A 21 -32.43 9.77 22.87
N TRP A 22 -31.35 10.45 22.47
CA TRP A 22 -30.22 9.84 21.72
C TRP A 22 -29.34 8.91 22.56
N LYS A 23 -29.49 8.88 23.88
CA LYS A 23 -28.83 7.88 24.76
C LYS A 23 -29.65 6.60 24.94
N VAL A 24 -30.89 6.59 24.46
CA VAL A 24 -31.78 5.42 24.51
C VAL A 24 -31.70 4.65 23.19
N LEU A 25 -31.61 5.36 22.07
CA LEU A 25 -31.65 4.80 20.73
C LEU A 25 -30.39 5.20 19.93
N GLY A 26 -29.85 4.26 19.16
CA GLY A 26 -28.74 4.51 18.23
C GLY A 26 -27.35 4.16 18.78
N VAL A 27 -26.30 4.58 18.08
CA VAL A 27 -24.91 4.24 18.45
C VAL A 27 -24.54 4.77 19.83
N ALA A 28 -25.07 5.94 20.20
CA ALA A 28 -24.81 6.57 21.49
C ALA A 28 -25.49 5.89 22.70
N SER A 29 -26.30 4.84 22.47
CA SER A 29 -26.81 3.98 23.55
C SER A 29 -26.01 2.70 23.74
N SER A 30 -25.04 2.40 22.87
CA SER A 30 -24.15 1.24 23.01
C SER A 30 -23.20 1.41 24.19
N PRO A 31 -22.94 0.36 25.00
CA PRO A 31 -21.93 0.41 26.06
C PRO A 31 -20.51 0.59 25.53
N GLU A 32 -20.27 0.30 24.25
CA GLU A 32 -18.98 0.50 23.58
C GLU A 32 -18.79 1.95 23.11
N PHE A 33 -19.87 2.73 23.05
CA PHE A 33 -19.80 4.10 22.60
C PHE A 33 -19.23 5.00 23.69
N GLN A 34 -18.10 5.63 23.37
CA GLN A 34 -17.45 6.61 24.20
C GLN A 34 -17.58 7.99 23.54
N ASP A 35 -18.19 8.94 24.25
CA ASP A 35 -18.20 10.35 23.85
C ASP A 35 -16.74 10.85 23.78
N TYR A 36 -16.17 10.90 22.58
CA TYR A 36 -14.76 11.26 22.37
C TYR A 36 -14.63 12.74 22.00
N LEU A 37 -14.50 13.59 23.02
CA LEU A 37 -14.07 14.98 22.87
C LEU A 37 -12.84 15.21 23.76
N PRO A 38 -11.63 14.90 23.28
CA PRO A 38 -10.43 15.00 24.09
C PRO A 38 -10.19 16.46 24.51
N SER A 39 -9.71 16.65 25.73
CA SER A 39 -9.22 17.96 26.16
C SER A 39 -8.04 18.38 25.29
N ALA A 40 -7.85 19.69 25.07
CA ALA A 40 -6.74 20.22 24.28
C ALA A 40 -5.35 19.63 24.65
N PRO A 41 -4.96 19.51 25.93
CA PRO A 41 -3.68 18.88 26.32
C PRO A 41 -3.63 17.36 26.04
N ASP A 42 -4.77 16.66 26.12
CA ASP A 42 -4.86 15.22 25.87
C ASP A 42 -4.77 14.90 24.37
N TYR A 43 -5.34 15.77 23.54
CA TYR A 43 -5.22 15.68 22.08
C TYR A 43 -3.79 15.99 21.61
N ARG A 44 -3.20 17.06 22.16
CA ARG A 44 -1.90 17.57 21.71
C ARG A 44 -1.07 18.13 22.86
N LYS A 45 -0.28 17.27 23.48
CA LYS A 45 0.67 17.65 24.53
C LYS A 45 1.80 18.55 24.04
N HIS A 46 2.30 18.33 22.82
CA HIS A 46 3.41 19.07 22.23
C HIS A 46 2.98 19.74 20.91
N ALA A 47 3.38 20.99 20.72
CA ALA A 47 3.17 21.69 19.46
C ALA A 47 4.02 21.01 18.36
N PRO A 48 3.68 21.16 17.06
CA PRO A 48 4.39 20.46 15.99
C PRO A 48 5.86 20.88 15.92
N ALA A 49 6.11 22.16 16.21
CA ALA A 49 7.43 22.75 16.18
C ALA A 49 8.23 22.52 17.49
N SER A 50 7.58 22.06 18.58
CA SER A 50 8.20 21.90 19.90
C SER A 50 8.22 20.43 20.35
N GLN A 51 8.64 19.55 19.46
CA GLN A 51 8.81 18.13 19.79
C GLN A 51 10.00 17.95 20.74
N PRO A 52 9.87 17.13 21.81
CA PRO A 52 10.95 16.89 22.76
C PRO A 52 12.08 16.01 22.18
N VAL A 53 11.79 15.28 21.10
CA VAL A 53 12.73 14.39 20.43
C VAL A 53 13.28 15.08 19.19
N ARG A 54 14.58 14.92 18.93
CA ARG A 54 15.21 15.31 17.67
C ARG A 54 15.19 14.12 16.71
N PRO A 55 14.26 14.05 15.74
CA PRO A 55 14.23 12.94 14.79
C PRO A 55 15.44 13.02 13.84
N SER A 56 16.08 11.88 13.58
CA SER A 56 17.11 11.74 12.54
C SER A 56 16.56 10.82 11.45
N VAL A 57 16.08 11.42 10.36
CA VAL A 57 15.52 10.67 9.21
C VAL A 57 16.66 10.32 8.24
N PRO A 58 16.93 9.04 7.96
CA PRO A 58 17.99 8.66 7.03
C PRO A 58 17.59 9.05 5.59
N ALA A 59 18.47 9.78 4.90
CA ALA A 59 18.20 10.25 3.54
C ALA A 59 18.71 9.30 2.45
N ALA A 60 19.75 8.51 2.74
CA ALA A 60 20.43 7.65 1.79
C ALA A 60 20.80 6.31 2.42
N LEU A 61 21.03 5.31 1.56
CA LEU A 61 21.55 4.01 1.96
C LEU A 61 23.03 4.14 2.37
N PRO A 62 23.51 3.44 3.41
CA PRO A 62 24.90 3.53 3.88
C PRO A 62 25.94 3.27 2.77
N GLU A 63 25.67 2.31 1.89
CA GLU A 63 26.53 1.95 0.76
C GLU A 63 26.74 3.12 -0.22
N GLN A 64 25.74 3.98 -0.35
CA GLN A 64 25.72 5.10 -1.30
C GLN A 64 26.26 6.40 -0.70
N VAL A 65 26.53 6.43 0.62
CA VAL A 65 27.10 7.60 1.30
C VAL A 65 28.53 7.86 0.82
N TYR A 66 29.33 6.80 0.69
CA TYR A 66 30.72 6.88 0.24
C TYR A 66 30.90 6.56 -1.25
N ASP A 67 30.10 5.63 -1.81
CA ASP A 67 30.09 5.37 -3.25
C ASP A 67 29.11 6.29 -3.99
N ILE A 68 29.57 7.50 -4.33
CA ILE A 68 28.74 8.58 -4.88
C ILE A 68 28.52 8.44 -6.41
N ARG A 69 29.02 7.37 -7.05
CA ARG A 69 28.85 7.16 -8.49
C ARG A 69 27.37 7.11 -8.90
N TYR A 70 26.91 8.16 -9.57
CA TYR A 70 25.51 8.32 -9.95
C TYR A 70 25.11 7.49 -11.19
N TRP A 71 26.00 7.35 -12.18
CA TRP A 71 25.67 6.71 -13.47
C TRP A 71 25.29 5.23 -13.37
N VAL A 72 25.78 4.50 -12.37
CA VAL A 72 25.39 3.11 -12.08
C VAL A 72 23.97 3.04 -11.51
N ARG A 73 23.54 4.11 -10.82
CA ARG A 73 22.26 4.21 -10.11
C ARG A 73 21.17 4.92 -10.92
N ASP A 74 21.51 5.54 -12.04
CA ASP A 74 20.60 6.35 -12.85
C ASP A 74 19.63 5.47 -13.67
N ILE A 75 18.62 4.92 -13.01
CA ILE A 75 17.56 4.10 -13.62
C ILE A 75 16.79 4.90 -14.68
N ARG A 76 16.69 6.23 -14.52
CA ARG A 76 15.89 7.08 -15.41
C ARG A 76 16.39 7.03 -16.86
N ARG A 77 17.70 6.92 -17.05
CA ARG A 77 18.34 6.95 -18.37
C ARG A 77 18.68 5.57 -18.91
N GLU A 78 18.63 4.54 -18.07
CA GLU A 78 19.02 3.17 -18.43
C GLU A 78 18.18 2.59 -19.59
N GLY A 79 16.92 3.02 -19.73
CA GLY A 79 16.00 2.58 -20.80
C GLY A 79 15.70 3.62 -21.88
N GLN A 80 16.24 4.84 -21.79
CA GLN A 80 15.92 5.91 -22.74
C GLN A 80 16.93 5.94 -23.90
N LEU A 81 16.54 5.34 -25.02
CA LEU A 81 17.20 5.60 -26.30
C LEU A 81 16.43 6.69 -27.05
N VAL A 82 17.14 7.73 -27.48
CA VAL A 82 16.62 8.69 -28.46
C VAL A 82 16.46 7.91 -29.78
N GLY A 83 15.26 7.42 -30.08
CA GLY A 83 14.97 6.68 -31.32
C GLY A 83 14.29 5.31 -31.19
N GLY A 84 13.85 4.88 -29.99
CA GLY A 84 12.80 3.87 -29.87
C GLY A 84 13.13 2.43 -30.30
N THR A 85 14.29 1.86 -29.92
CA THR A 85 14.42 0.39 -29.84
C THR A 85 15.58 -0.02 -28.93
N ASN A 86 15.28 -0.68 -27.81
CA ASN A 86 16.23 -1.08 -26.79
C ASN A 86 17.15 -2.21 -27.28
N LYS A 87 18.33 -1.87 -27.83
CA LYS A 87 19.27 -2.84 -28.45
C LYS A 87 19.80 -3.92 -27.50
N LYS A 88 19.74 -3.71 -26.17
CA LYS A 88 20.15 -4.72 -25.17
C LYS A 88 19.17 -5.90 -25.08
N HIS A 89 17.92 -5.71 -25.49
CA HIS A 89 16.91 -6.76 -25.63
C HIS A 89 16.49 -6.91 -27.10
N MET A 90 17.44 -6.87 -28.02
CA MET A 90 17.17 -7.32 -29.39
C MET A 90 17.01 -8.85 -29.37
N VAL A 91 15.77 -9.30 -29.19
CA VAL A 91 15.39 -10.65 -29.63
C VAL A 91 15.51 -10.62 -31.15
N LYS A 92 16.55 -11.26 -31.70
CA LYS A 92 16.64 -11.50 -33.13
C LYS A 92 15.57 -12.53 -33.46
N TYR A 93 14.40 -12.09 -33.90
CA TYR A 93 13.45 -13.00 -34.53
C TYR A 93 14.02 -13.34 -35.92
N GLN A 94 14.60 -14.54 -36.06
CA GLN A 94 14.70 -15.15 -37.38
C GLN A 94 13.28 -15.58 -37.74
N VAL A 95 12.67 -14.88 -38.69
CA VAL A 95 11.35 -15.25 -39.20
C VAL A 95 11.59 -16.30 -40.29
N ASP A 96 11.55 -17.57 -39.91
CA ASP A 96 11.54 -18.65 -40.89
C ASP A 96 10.18 -18.66 -41.60
N VAL A 97 10.17 -18.16 -42.83
CA VAL A 97 8.97 -17.94 -43.66
C VAL A 97 8.20 -19.25 -43.91
N SER A 98 8.86 -20.41 -43.74
CA SER A 98 8.28 -21.75 -43.86
C SER A 98 7.34 -22.14 -42.71
N GLU A 99 7.42 -21.51 -41.54
CA GLU A 99 6.57 -21.83 -40.38
C GLU A 99 5.22 -21.07 -40.40
N ARG A 100 5.04 -20.15 -41.35
CA ARG A 100 3.89 -19.24 -41.43
C ARG A 100 2.53 -19.94 -41.61
N THR A 101 2.52 -21.21 -42.00
CA THR A 101 1.30 -22.01 -42.19
C THR A 101 0.77 -22.66 -40.92
N GLN A 102 1.55 -22.69 -39.84
CA GLN A 102 1.07 -23.15 -38.54
C GLN A 102 0.91 -21.94 -37.64
N PHE A 103 -0.30 -21.35 -37.64
CA PHE A 103 -0.70 -20.48 -36.54
C PHE A 103 -0.77 -21.36 -35.28
N SER A 104 0.35 -21.49 -34.56
CA SER A 104 0.32 -22.04 -33.21
C SER A 104 -0.58 -21.11 -32.41
N GLU A 105 -1.70 -21.61 -31.89
CA GLU A 105 -2.57 -20.85 -30.97
C GLU A 105 -1.70 -20.36 -29.81
N SER A 106 -1.27 -19.09 -29.87
CA SER A 106 -0.52 -18.48 -28.78
C SER A 106 -1.40 -18.50 -27.54
N GLU A 107 -0.86 -18.92 -26.39
CA GLU A 107 -1.61 -18.93 -25.12
C GLU A 107 -2.31 -17.57 -24.95
N PRO A 108 -3.65 -17.53 -24.74
CA PRO A 108 -4.36 -16.27 -24.60
C PRO A 108 -3.80 -15.52 -23.39
N ALA A 109 -3.70 -14.19 -23.50
CA ALA A 109 -3.24 -13.35 -22.40
C ALA A 109 -4.05 -13.65 -21.12
N PRO A 110 -3.41 -13.72 -19.94
CA PRO A 110 -4.12 -14.01 -18.71
C PRO A 110 -5.18 -12.92 -18.48
N ALA A 111 -6.44 -13.34 -18.37
CA ALA A 111 -7.52 -12.41 -18.06
C ALA A 111 -7.45 -11.99 -16.59
N MET A 112 -7.83 -10.74 -16.29
CA MET A 112 -7.93 -10.23 -14.92
C MET A 112 -8.77 -11.18 -14.05
N GLY A 113 -8.22 -11.63 -12.92
CA GLY A 113 -8.90 -12.55 -11.99
C GLY A 113 -8.73 -14.04 -12.29
N THR A 114 -8.03 -14.41 -13.37
CA THR A 114 -7.63 -15.82 -13.58
C THR A 114 -6.50 -16.19 -12.63
N PRO A 115 -6.65 -17.22 -11.78
CA PRO A 115 -5.58 -17.63 -10.89
C PRO A 115 -4.41 -18.18 -11.70
N TYR A 116 -3.18 -17.79 -11.33
CA TYR A 116 -1.96 -18.28 -11.96
C TYR A 116 -1.88 -19.80 -11.84
N LYS A 117 -1.95 -20.50 -12.98
CA LYS A 117 -1.78 -21.95 -13.03
C LYS A 117 -0.29 -22.26 -13.10
N TRP A 118 0.27 -22.74 -12.00
CA TRP A 118 1.63 -23.28 -11.97
C TRP A 118 1.78 -24.34 -13.07
N LYS A 119 2.69 -24.12 -14.03
CA LYS A 119 3.02 -25.14 -15.02
C LYS A 119 3.58 -26.36 -14.26
N LYS A 120 3.10 -27.56 -14.57
CA LYS A 120 3.66 -28.78 -14.01
C LYS A 120 5.13 -28.84 -14.43
N LYS A 121 6.04 -29.08 -13.47
CA LYS A 121 7.44 -29.34 -13.79
C LYS A 121 7.46 -30.61 -14.63
N SER A 122 7.78 -30.52 -15.92
CA SER A 122 8.16 -31.68 -16.71
C SER A 122 9.52 -32.17 -16.23
N ASN A 123 9.75 -33.49 -16.25
CA ASN A 123 11.09 -33.99 -15.95
C ASN A 123 12.00 -33.60 -17.12
N LEU A 124 13.28 -33.37 -16.81
CA LEU A 124 14.28 -33.03 -17.83
C LEU A 124 14.40 -34.13 -18.90
N LEU A 125 14.04 -35.37 -18.56
CA LEU A 125 14.04 -36.54 -19.43
C LEU A 125 12.81 -36.63 -20.35
N ASP A 126 11.76 -35.86 -20.09
CA ASP A 126 10.53 -35.84 -20.90
C ASP A 126 10.63 -34.84 -22.07
N TYR A 127 11.76 -34.12 -22.18
CA TYR A 127 12.07 -33.31 -23.34
C TYR A 127 12.57 -34.22 -24.46
N ASP A 128 11.76 -34.40 -25.50
CA ASP A 128 12.26 -34.93 -26.76
C ASP A 128 13.37 -34.00 -27.25
N ASN A 129 14.58 -34.55 -27.37
CA ASN A 129 15.73 -33.88 -27.92
C ASN A 129 15.48 -33.71 -29.42
N ASN A 130 14.79 -32.63 -29.80
CA ASN A 130 14.44 -32.28 -31.18
C ASN A 130 15.66 -31.86 -32.00
N GLY A 131 16.67 -32.73 -32.08
CA GLY A 131 17.67 -32.71 -33.14
C GLY A 131 19.07 -32.20 -32.77
N TYR A 132 19.50 -32.26 -31.52
CA TYR A 132 20.93 -32.08 -31.20
C TYR A 132 21.56 -33.37 -30.65
N THR A 133 22.13 -34.15 -31.57
CA THR A 133 23.32 -35.00 -31.38
C THR A 133 24.29 -34.70 -32.51
#